data_AF-J9GRI3-F1
#
_entry.id   AF-J9GRI3-F1
#
_cell.length_a   1.000
_cell.length_b   1.000
_cell.length_c   1.000
_cell.angle_alpha   90.00
_cell.angle_beta   90.00
_cell.angle_gamma   90.00
#
_symmetry.space_group_name_H-M   'P 1'
#
loop_
_entity.id
_entity.type
_entity.pdbx_description
1 polymer ?
#
loop_
_entity_poly.entity_id
_entity_poly.type
_entity_poly.pdbx_seq_one_letter_code
_entity_poly.pdbx_strand_id
1 'polypeptide(L)'
;MNQDLNLAAPVEMTLQTDWTEFMAIEVTEVPLAVSQAVMEAYGTCIKEAYVSMSDEGLTFKLVLTSEEVEGTVVYLNEHGDFLM
;
A
#
# COMPACT_ATOMS: atom_id res chain seq x y z
N MET A 1 9.11 -17.45 46.97
CA MET A 1 9.23 -18.80 46.38
C MET A 1 7.88 -19.08 45.74
N ASN A 2 7.62 -19.00 44.43
CA ASN A 2 8.40 -19.17 43.17
C ASN A 2 7.67 -18.32 42.07
N GLN A 3 8.26 -17.63 41.09
CA GLN A 3 8.97 -18.09 39.85
C GLN A 3 8.14 -19.13 39.07
N ASP A 4 7.70 -19.02 37.81
CA ASP A 4 8.02 -18.22 36.61
C ASP A 4 6.84 -18.35 35.61
N LEU A 5 6.70 -17.44 34.64
CA LEU A 5 6.47 -17.74 33.20
C LEU A 5 6.25 -16.45 32.39
N ASN A 6 7.35 -15.97 31.82
CA ASN A 6 7.37 -15.16 30.62
C ASN A 6 6.98 -16.05 29.42
N LEU A 7 5.86 -15.76 28.74
CA LEU A 7 5.64 -16.14 27.35
C LEU A 7 5.08 -14.94 26.59
N ALA A 8 5.81 -14.59 25.54
CA ALA A 8 5.65 -13.43 24.70
C ALA A 8 4.51 -13.58 23.68
N ALA A 9 3.74 -12.50 23.51
CA ALA A 9 3.13 -12.00 22.26
C ALA A 9 2.12 -12.91 21.48
N PRO A 10 1.28 -12.35 20.58
CA PRO A 10 1.38 -11.03 20.00
C PRO A 10 0.29 -10.09 20.50
N VAL A 11 0.70 -8.83 20.62
CA VAL A 11 -0.12 -7.66 20.37
C VAL A 11 -1.29 -8.04 19.48
N GLU A 12 -2.51 -7.84 19.98
CA GLU A 12 -3.67 -7.86 19.12
C GLU A 12 -3.33 -6.92 17.97
N MET A 13 -3.11 -7.51 16.80
CA MET A 13 -3.05 -6.82 15.52
C MET A 13 -4.47 -6.34 15.26
N THR A 14 -4.95 -5.45 16.14
CA THR A 14 -5.92 -4.45 15.78
C THR A 14 -5.17 -3.70 14.71
N LEU A 15 -5.48 -4.05 13.46
CA LEU A 15 -5.23 -3.22 12.31
C LEU A 15 -5.69 -1.83 12.74
N GLN A 16 -4.74 -1.01 13.20
CA GLN A 16 -4.86 0.44 13.19
C GLN A 16 -4.90 0.77 11.72
N THR A 17 -6.07 0.59 11.16
CA THR A 17 -6.36 1.00 9.83
C THR A 17 -7.24 2.19 10.00
N ASP A 18 -6.57 3.33 10.09
CA ASP A 18 -6.92 4.60 9.48
C ASP A 18 -7.44 4.39 8.02
N TRP A 19 -8.53 3.63 7.86
CA TRP A 19 -9.22 3.33 6.61
C TRP A 19 -10.13 4.49 6.17
N THR A 20 -9.97 5.71 6.70
CA THR A 20 -10.94 6.78 6.41
C THR A 20 -10.68 7.45 5.06
N GLU A 21 -9.44 7.43 4.54
CA GLU A 21 -9.10 8.20 3.34
C GLU A 21 -8.91 7.36 2.08
N PHE A 22 -8.45 6.11 2.18
CA PHE A 22 -8.11 5.27 1.03
C PHE A 22 -8.95 4.00 1.00
N MET A 23 -9.70 3.81 -0.09
CA MET A 23 -10.50 2.61 -0.36
C MET A 23 -9.68 1.58 -1.12
N ALA A 24 -9.68 0.33 -0.66
CA ALA A 24 -9.04 -0.78 -1.37
C ALA A 24 -9.76 -1.02 -2.71
N ILE A 25 -8.98 -1.16 -3.78
CA ILE A 25 -9.47 -1.45 -5.13
C ILE A 25 -8.73 -2.65 -5.71
N GLU A 26 -9.30 -3.24 -6.75
CA GLU A 26 -8.58 -4.29 -7.48
C GLU A 26 -7.44 -3.67 -8.32
N VAL A 27 -6.35 -4.41 -8.50
CA VAL A 27 -5.23 -3.96 -9.35
C VAL A 27 -5.69 -3.72 -10.81
N THR A 28 -6.76 -4.40 -11.23
CA THR A 28 -7.41 -4.20 -12.54
C THR A 28 -8.15 -2.86 -12.65
N GLU A 29 -8.51 -2.24 -11.52
CA GLU A 29 -9.12 -0.90 -11.48
C GLU A 29 -8.07 0.22 -11.48
N VAL A 30 -6.80 -0.11 -11.22
CA VAL A 30 -5.70 0.84 -11.32
C VAL A 30 -5.51 1.23 -12.79
N PRO A 31 -5.43 2.53 -13.12
CA PRO A 31 -5.19 2.97 -14.48
C PRO A 31 -3.89 2.37 -15.04
N LEU A 32 -3.90 2.06 -16.34
CA LEU A 32 -2.72 1.50 -17.00
C LEU A 32 -1.50 2.42 -16.86
N ALA A 33 -1.71 3.74 -16.92
CA ALA A 33 -0.66 4.74 -16.74
C ALA A 33 0.04 4.61 -15.37
N VAL A 34 -0.74 4.43 -14.30
CA VAL A 34 -0.23 4.24 -12.93
C VAL A 34 0.55 2.92 -12.82
N SER A 35 -0.02 1.84 -13.34
CA SER A 35 0.61 0.52 -13.30
C SER A 35 1.91 0.47 -14.11
N GLN A 36 1.94 1.13 -15.27
CA GLN A 36 3.13 1.27 -16.09
C GLN A 36 4.20 2.12 -15.40
N ALA A 37 3.82 3.27 -14.83
CA ALA A 37 4.75 4.14 -14.12
C ALA A 37 5.46 3.40 -12.97
N VAL A 38 4.73 2.61 -12.18
CA VAL A 38 5.29 1.75 -11.13
C VAL A 38 6.27 0.72 -11.71
N MET A 39 5.86 0.02 -12.78
CA MET A 39 6.69 -1.02 -13.38
C MET A 39 7.94 -0.45 -14.05
N GLU A 40 7.87 0.73 -14.67
CA GLU A 40 9.02 1.42 -15.25
C GLU A 40 9.96 2.01 -14.19
N ALA A 41 9.42 2.54 -13.09
CA ALA A 41 10.21 3.17 -12.04
C ALA A 41 10.88 2.15 -11.10
N TYR A 42 10.15 1.09 -10.72
CA TYR A 42 10.60 0.13 -9.71
C TYR A 42 10.88 -1.26 -10.28
N GLY A 43 10.38 -1.60 -11.48
CA GLY A 43 10.48 -2.96 -12.01
C GLY A 43 9.67 -3.98 -11.19
N THR A 44 8.68 -3.53 -10.42
CA THR A 44 7.95 -4.36 -9.45
C THR A 44 6.46 -4.49 -9.79
N CYS A 45 5.83 -5.50 -9.19
CA CYS A 45 4.39 -5.75 -9.30
C CYS A 45 3.62 -5.08 -8.16
N ILE A 46 2.38 -4.69 -8.46
CA ILE A 46 1.44 -4.17 -7.46
C ILE A 46 0.84 -5.35 -6.69
N LYS A 47 1.05 -5.37 -5.37
CA LYS A 47 0.44 -6.33 -4.45
C LYS A 47 -0.96 -5.91 -4.05
N GLU A 48 -1.09 -4.64 -3.66
CA GLU A 48 -2.33 -4.06 -3.15
C GLU A 48 -2.48 -2.67 -3.74
N ALA A 49 -3.73 -2.31 -4.07
CA ALA A 49 -4.07 -1.03 -4.64
C ALA A 49 -5.17 -0.38 -3.83
N TYR A 50 -5.03 0.92 -3.65
CA TYR A 50 -5.96 1.75 -2.91
C TYR A 50 -6.16 3.06 -3.65
N VAL A 51 -7.37 3.62 -3.58
CA VAL A 51 -7.71 4.91 -4.18
C VAL A 51 -8.29 5.84 -3.13
N SER A 52 -7.93 7.10 -3.22
CA SER A 52 -8.54 8.19 -2.46
C SER A 52 -8.98 9.29 -3.42
N MET A 53 -10.08 9.94 -3.11
CA MET A 53 -10.55 11.12 -3.82
C MET A 53 -10.39 12.32 -2.89
N SER A 54 -9.56 13.27 -3.32
CA SER A 54 -9.31 14.53 -2.62
C SER A 54 -9.75 15.70 -3.49
N ASP A 55 -9.72 16.93 -2.95
CA ASP A 55 -10.00 18.15 -3.73
C ASP A 55 -9.04 18.33 -4.93
N GLU A 56 -7.85 17.73 -4.88
CA GLU A 56 -6.84 17.76 -5.95
C GLU A 56 -7.05 16.68 -7.03
N GLY A 57 -7.96 15.72 -6.80
CA GLY A 57 -8.24 14.61 -7.71
C GLY A 57 -8.05 13.23 -7.08
N LEU A 58 -7.92 12.21 -7.93
CA LEU A 58 -7.72 10.82 -7.51
C LEU A 58 -6.26 10.54 -7.18
N THR A 59 -6.01 10.02 -5.99
CA THR A 59 -4.71 9.53 -5.55
C THR A 59 -4.75 8.01 -5.37
N PHE A 60 -3.89 7.32 -6.09
CA PHE A 60 -3.68 5.88 -6.01
C PHE A 60 -2.51 5.59 -5.06
N LYS A 61 -2.80 4.91 -3.96
CA LYS A 61 -1.79 4.35 -3.08
C LYS A 61 -1.57 2.90 -3.46
N LEU A 62 -0.37 2.56 -3.90
CA LEU A 62 0.00 1.21 -4.32
C LEU A 62 1.05 0.63 -3.39
N VAL A 63 0.86 -0.63 -3.01
CA VAL A 63 1.84 -1.42 -2.27
C VAL A 63 2.52 -2.35 -3.26
N LEU A 64 3.83 -2.20 -3.38
CA LEU A 64 4.67 -2.91 -4.32
C LEU A 64 5.28 -4.14 -3.67
N THR A 65 5.43 -5.20 -4.46
CA THR A 65 6.08 -6.44 -4.04
C THR A 65 6.87 -7.06 -5.19
N SER A 66 8.07 -7.55 -4.91
CA SER A 66 8.97 -8.27 -5.81
C SER A 66 10.03 -9.01 -4.99
N GLU A 67 10.89 -9.78 -5.67
CA GLU A 67 11.96 -10.56 -5.02
C GLU A 67 12.94 -9.70 -4.20
N GLU A 68 13.11 -8.42 -4.58
CA GLU A 68 14.02 -7.48 -3.92
C GLU A 68 13.30 -6.44 -3.05
N VAL A 69 11.98 -6.31 -3.19
CA VAL A 69 11.19 -5.23 -2.60
C VAL A 69 9.93 -5.79 -1.96
N GLU A 70 9.79 -5.68 -0.65
CA GLU A 70 8.59 -6.13 0.06
C GLU A 70 7.94 -4.96 0.81
N GLY A 71 6.73 -4.60 0.39
CA GLY A 71 5.91 -3.63 1.12
C GLY A 71 6.27 -2.17 0.87
N THR A 72 6.89 -1.84 -0.27
CA THR A 72 7.11 -0.44 -0.66
C THR A 72 5.78 0.21 -1.01
N VAL A 73 5.46 1.32 -0.36
CA VAL A 73 4.23 2.08 -0.62
C VAL A 73 4.56 3.29 -1.46
N VAL A 74 3.84 3.46 -2.57
CA VAL A 74 3.96 4.61 -3.47
C VAL A 74 2.61 5.26 -3.66
N TYR A 75 2.62 6.57 -3.86
CA TYR A 75 1.42 7.37 -4.14
C TYR A 75 1.54 7.95 -5.54
N LEU A 76 0.50 7.80 -6.35
CA LEU A 76 0.44 8.29 -7.71
C LEU A 76 -0.89 8.97 -7.96
N ASN A 77 -0.94 9.93 -8.88
CA ASN A 77 -2.21 10.47 -9.38
C ASN A 77 -2.80 9.56 -10.49
N GLU A 78 -3.98 9.92 -11.02
CA GLU A 78 -4.60 9.20 -12.16
C GLU A 78 -3.79 9.22 -13.46
N HIS A 79 -2.82 10.13 -13.59
CA HIS A 79 -1.91 10.26 -14.73
C HIS A 79 -0.66 9.38 -14.62
N GLY A 80 -0.41 8.77 -13.45
CA GLY A 80 0.80 8.00 -13.17
C GLY A 80 1.99 8.84 -12.71
N ASP A 81 1.78 10.10 -12.31
CA ASP A 81 2.83 10.89 -11.67
C ASP A 81 2.96 10.52 -10.20
N PHE A 82 4.19 10.30 -9.74
CA PHE A 82 4.49 10.04 -8.34
C PHE A 82 4.30 11.28 -7.49
N LEU A 83 3.46 11.16 -6.47
CA LEU A 83 3.27 12.16 -5.43
C LEU A 83 4.29 11.85 -4.32
N MET A 84 5.37 12.64 -4.26
CA MET A 84 6.48 12.48 -3.31
C MET A 84 6.10 12.86 -1.89
#